data_AF-A0A2V8QZ52-F1
#
_entry.id   AF-A0A2V8QZ52-F1
#
_cell.length_a   1.000
_cell.length_b   1.000
_cell.length_c   1.000
_cell.angle_alpha   90.00
_cell.angle_beta   90.00
_cell.angle_gamma   90.00
#
_symmetry.space_group_name_H-M   'P 1'
#
loop_
_entity.id
_entity.type
_entity.pdbx_description
1 polymer ?
#
loop_
_entity_poly.entity_id
_entity_poly.type
_entity_poly.pdbx_seq_one_letter_code
_entity_poly.pdbx_strand_id
1 'polypeptide(L)'
;MTLKELETLYEYGYWANKKLFDVISQLTPEQFTQPMGGSYGSIRNTLVHAMSAEWGWLDRCGGEVRGPALKPDDYPTAPSSKLGTESRRMCASSCPS
;
A
#
# COMPACT_ATOMS: atom_id res chain seq x y z
N MET A 1 21.44 -12.15 5.88
CA MET A 1 19.98 -12.17 6.10
C MET A 1 19.59 -13.60 6.45
N THR A 2 19.19 -13.82 7.69
CA THR A 2 18.68 -15.09 8.22
C THR A 2 17.16 -15.12 8.10
N LEU A 3 16.55 -16.29 8.29
CA LEU A 3 15.09 -16.41 8.35
C LEU A 3 14.49 -15.52 9.45
N LYS A 4 15.17 -15.43 10.61
CA LYS A 4 14.69 -14.63 11.74
C LYS A 4 14.71 -13.13 11.48
N GLU A 5 15.74 -12.66 10.77
CA GLU A 5 15.83 -11.27 10.33
C GLU A 5 14.72 -10.93 9.33
N LEU A 6 14.40 -11.85 8.42
CA LEU A 6 13.28 -11.69 7.48
C LEU A 6 11.94 -11.59 8.22
N GLU A 7 11.65 -12.51 9.14
CA GLU A 7 10.43 -12.47 9.97
C GLU A 7 10.28 -11.12 10.69
N THR A 8 11.37 -10.64 11.28
CA THR A 8 11.40 -9.36 12.00
C THR A 8 11.08 -8.18 11.08
N LEU A 9 11.60 -8.18 9.85
CA LEU A 9 11.31 -7.14 8.87
C LEU A 9 9.84 -7.16 8.42
N TYR A 10 9.24 -8.35 8.26
CA TYR A 10 7.81 -8.46 7.96
C TYR A 10 6.94 -7.95 9.11
N GLU A 11 7.24 -8.36 10.35
CA GLU A 11 6.53 -7.89 11.55
C GLU A 11 6.62 -6.36 11.70
N TYR A 12 7.81 -5.80 11.49
CA TYR A 12 8.01 -4.37 11.46
C TYR A 12 7.17 -3.69 10.38
N GLY A 13 7.14 -4.24 9.16
CA GLY A 13 6.33 -3.74 8.06
C GLY A 13 4.84 -3.68 8.43
N TYR A 14 4.31 -4.75 9.03
CA TYR A 14 2.91 -4.78 9.48
C TYR A 14 2.63 -3.74 10.57
N TRP A 15 3.52 -3.59 11.56
CA TRP A 15 3.38 -2.58 12.61
C TRP A 15 3.44 -1.15 12.05
N ALA A 16 4.38 -0.87 11.14
CA ALA A 16 4.57 0.44 10.55
C ALA A 16 3.38 0.81 9.65
N ASN A 17 2.92 -0.12 8.82
CA ASN A 17 1.75 0.07 7.98
C ASN A 17 0.51 0.38 8.83
N LYS A 18 0.26 -0.37 9.91
CA LYS A 18 -0.87 -0.08 10.81
C LYS A 18 -0.85 1.37 11.31
N LYS A 19 0.30 1.83 11.82
CA LYS A 19 0.46 3.22 12.28
C LYS A 19 0.23 4.24 11.17
N LEU A 20 0.73 3.97 9.97
CA LEU A 20 0.58 4.85 8.82
C LEU A 20 -0.87 4.95 8.37
N PHE A 21 -1.58 3.82 8.26
CA PHE A 21 -2.98 3.77 7.88
C PHE A 21 -3.91 4.41 8.91
N ASP A 22 -3.61 4.30 10.20
CA ASP A 22 -4.35 5.01 11.26
C ASP A 22 -4.33 6.54 11.05
N VAL A 23 -3.24 7.09 10.52
CA VAL A 23 -3.12 8.53 10.21
C VAL A 23 -3.72 8.85 8.84
N ILE A 24 -3.37 8.10 7.80
CA ILE A 24 -3.83 8.35 6.42
C ILE A 24 -5.36 8.30 6.33
N SER A 25 -6.01 7.39 7.07
CA SER A 25 -7.48 7.25 7.06
C SER A 25 -8.24 8.48 7.58
N GLN A 26 -7.55 9.43 8.22
CA GLN A 26 -8.15 10.68 8.71
C GLN A 26 -8.08 11.83 7.67
N LEU A 27 -7.36 11.64 6.56
CA LEU A 27 -7.21 12.68 5.54
C LEU A 27 -8.49 12.83 4.72
N THR A 28 -8.83 14.07 4.39
CA THR A 28 -9.87 14.32 3.37
C THR A 28 -9.35 13.89 1.99
N PRO A 29 -10.24 13.62 1.00
CA PRO A 29 -9.83 13.34 -0.37
C PRO A 29 -8.91 14.43 -0.95
N GLU A 30 -9.17 15.69 -0.63
CA GLU A 30 -8.36 16.83 -1.08
C GLU A 30 -6.96 16.77 -0.48
N GLN A 31 -6.83 16.51 0.82
CA GLN A 31 -5.52 16.38 1.48
C GLN A 31 -4.74 15.16 0.98
N PHE A 32 -5.44 14.05 0.72
CA PHE A 32 -4.83 12.82 0.24
C PHE A 32 -4.26 12.96 -1.18
N THR A 33 -4.93 13.74 -2.03
CA THR A 33 -4.56 13.98 -3.44
C THR A 33 -3.78 15.25 -3.69
N GLN A 34 -3.65 16.13 -2.69
CA GLN A 34 -2.98 17.43 -2.79
C GLN A 34 -1.56 17.29 -3.37
N PRO A 35 -1.17 18.18 -4.30
CA PRO A 35 0.22 18.28 -4.75
C PRO A 35 1.17 18.61 -3.61
N MET A 36 2.24 17.83 -3.49
CA MET A 36 3.30 17.99 -2.52
C MET A 36 4.67 17.87 -3.21
N GLY A 37 5.72 18.37 -2.56
CA GLY A 37 7.08 18.09 -2.99
C GLY A 37 7.42 16.59 -2.88
N GLY A 38 8.46 16.16 -3.58
CA GLY A 38 8.96 14.78 -3.56
C GLY A 38 8.67 13.99 -4.84
N SER A 39 9.14 12.74 -4.89
CA SER A 39 9.25 11.95 -6.13
C SER A 39 7.92 11.56 -6.76
N TYR A 40 6.83 11.43 -5.97
CA TYR A 40 5.52 10.97 -6.45
C TYR A 40 4.43 12.04 -6.40
N GLY A 41 4.73 13.24 -5.90
CA GLY A 41 3.85 14.41 -5.98
C GLY A 41 2.62 14.43 -5.07
N SER A 42 2.25 13.35 -4.38
CA SER A 42 1.19 13.34 -3.36
C SER A 42 1.28 12.13 -2.43
N ILE A 43 0.54 12.17 -1.30
CA ILE A 43 0.41 11.02 -0.39
C ILE A 43 -0.25 9.84 -1.12
N ARG A 44 -1.34 10.08 -1.86
CA ARG A 44 -2.00 9.07 -2.70
C ARG A 44 -1.01 8.36 -3.61
N ASN A 45 -0.27 9.11 -4.41
CA ASN A 45 0.62 8.53 -5.42
C ASN A 45 1.75 7.73 -4.76
N THR A 46 2.27 8.20 -3.62
CA THR A 46 3.30 7.50 -2.85
C THR A 46 2.78 6.17 -2.30
N LEU A 47 1.58 6.18 -1.70
CA LEU A 47 0.96 4.98 -1.15
C LEU A 47 0.65 3.95 -2.25
N VAL A 48 0.05 4.40 -3.37
CA VAL A 48 -0.27 3.54 -4.51
C VAL A 48 1.01 2.95 -5.13
N HIS A 49 2.09 3.73 -5.20
CA HIS A 49 3.39 3.21 -5.65
C HIS A 49 3.91 2.12 -4.71
N ALA A 50 3.91 2.35 -3.40
CA ALA A 50 4.38 1.38 -2.42
C ALA A 50 3.59 0.06 -2.48
N MET A 51 2.26 0.14 -2.56
CA MET A 51 1.39 -1.04 -2.70
C MET A 51 1.64 -1.80 -4.01
N SER A 52 1.77 -1.10 -5.13
CA SER A 52 2.06 -1.69 -6.44
C SER A 52 3.43 -2.39 -6.45
N ALA A 53 4.43 -1.80 -5.78
CA ALA A 53 5.75 -2.38 -5.62
C ALA A 53 5.74 -3.63 -4.72
N GLU A 54 5.03 -3.59 -3.58
CA GLU A 54 4.87 -4.75 -2.68
C GLU A 54 4.24 -5.93 -3.42
N TRP A 55 3.12 -5.73 -4.11
CA TRP A 55 2.47 -6.78 -4.90
C TRP A 55 3.41 -7.35 -5.97
N GLY A 56 4.18 -6.48 -6.64
CA GLY A 56 5.17 -6.90 -7.61
C GLY A 56 6.30 -7.75 -7.04
N TRP A 57 6.75 -7.49 -5.81
CA TRP A 57 7.75 -8.31 -5.15
C TRP A 57 7.19 -9.63 -4.65
N LEU A 58 5.97 -9.64 -4.11
CA LEU A 58 5.30 -10.86 -3.66
C LEU A 58 5.14 -11.87 -4.81
N ASP A 59 4.69 -11.42 -5.98
CA ASP A 59 4.62 -12.23 -7.21
C ASP A 59 5.99 -12.86 -7.56
N ARG A 60 7.04 -12.02 -7.64
CA ARG A 60 8.41 -12.47 -7.95
C ARG A 60 8.98 -13.46 -6.92
N CYS A 61 8.53 -13.39 -5.67
CA CYS A 61 8.93 -14.29 -4.60
C CYS A 61 8.08 -15.58 -4.54
N GLY A 62 7.26 -15.86 -5.56
CA GLY A 62 6.43 -17.07 -5.64
C GLY A 62 5.03 -16.93 -5.04
N GLY A 63 4.57 -15.69 -4.84
CA GLY A 63 3.19 -15.38 -4.49
C GLY A 63 2.25 -15.44 -5.70
N GLU A 64 1.03 -14.92 -5.52
CA GLU A 64 0.06 -14.84 -6.61
C GLU A 64 0.54 -13.90 -7.73
N VAL A 65 0.23 -14.29 -8.97
CA VAL A 65 0.56 -13.49 -10.16
C VAL A 65 -0.10 -12.13 -10.05
N ARG A 66 0.69 -11.06 -10.21
CA ARG A 66 0.17 -9.71 -10.11
C ARG A 66 -0.61 -9.30 -11.36
N GLY A 67 -1.60 -8.44 -11.16
CA GLY A 67 -2.28 -7.73 -12.23
C GLY A 67 -1.47 -6.54 -12.78
N PRO A 68 -2.09 -5.69 -13.62
CA PRO A 68 -1.51 -4.43 -14.06
C PRO A 68 -1.05 -3.55 -12.88
N ALA A 69 -0.10 -2.65 -13.12
CA ALA A 69 0.31 -1.69 -12.10
C ALA A 69 -0.88 -0.83 -11.65
N LEU A 70 -0.99 -0.63 -10.33
CA LEU A 70 -2.03 0.20 -9.75
C LEU A 70 -1.90 1.64 -10.26
N LYS A 71 -3.02 2.24 -10.69
CA LYS A 71 -3.06 3.63 -11.14
C LYS A 71 -3.56 4.51 -9.99
N PRO A 72 -2.88 5.61 -9.65
CA PRO A 72 -3.32 6.46 -8.55
C PRO A 72 -4.73 7.02 -8.73
N ASP A 73 -5.19 7.22 -9.95
CA ASP A 73 -6.52 7.78 -10.21
C ASP A 73 -7.67 6.83 -9.84
N ASP A 74 -7.39 5.54 -9.67
CA ASP A 74 -8.35 4.55 -9.15
C ASP A 74 -8.55 4.67 -7.62
N TYR A 75 -7.75 5.50 -6.94
CA TYR A 75 -7.73 5.67 -5.47
C TYR A 75 -7.97 7.13 -5.06
N PRO A 76 -9.17 7.70 -5.28
CA PRO A 76 -9.44 9.13 -5.02
C PRO A 76 -9.54 9.47 -3.52
N THR A 77 -9.71 8.47 -2.65
CA THR A 77 -9.92 8.68 -1.21
C THR A 77 -8.98 7.81 -0.38
N ALA A 78 -8.67 8.27 0.82
CA ALA A 78 -7.87 7.50 1.75
C ALA A 78 -8.59 6.19 2.13
N PRO A 79 -7.86 5.07 2.25
CA PRO A 79 -8.44 3.81 2.67
C PRO A 79 -8.94 3.89 4.11
N SER A 80 -10.09 3.25 4.38
CA SER A 80 -10.60 3.15 5.75
C SER A 80 -9.65 2.38 6.66
N SER A 81 -9.58 2.74 7.95
CA SER A 81 -8.62 2.19 8.92
C SER A 81 -8.63 0.65 9.07
N LYS A 82 -9.74 0.00 8.71
CA LYS A 82 -9.88 -1.48 8.72
C LYS A 82 -9.02 -2.17 7.65
N LEU A 83 -8.55 -1.44 6.64
CA LEU A 83 -7.80 -1.98 5.51
C LEU A 83 -6.29 -2.07 5.78
N GLY A 84 -5.77 -1.35 6.78
CA GLY A 84 -4.33 -1.30 7.10
C GLY A 84 -3.73 -2.61 7.61
N THR A 85 -4.56 -3.57 8.01
CA THR A 85 -4.16 -4.94 8.38
C THR A 85 -4.19 -5.93 7.22
N GLU A 86 -4.63 -5.50 6.04
CA GLU A 86 -4.96 -6.39 4.93
C GLU A 86 -4.25 -6.00 3.63
N SER A 87 -2.93 -5.71 3.67
CA SER A 87 -2.11 -5.55 2.45
C SER A 87 -2.28 -6.70 1.45
N ARG A 88 -2.58 -7.92 1.94
CA ARG A 88 -2.99 -9.07 1.10
C ARG A 88 -4.36 -8.90 0.45
N ARG A 89 -5.36 -8.37 1.16
CA ARG A 89 -6.74 -8.31 0.67
C ARG A 89 -6.96 -7.13 -0.27
N MET A 90 -6.20 -6.05 -0.13
CA MET A 90 -6.24 -4.88 -1.02
C MET A 90 -5.82 -5.23 -2.45
N CYS A 91 -4.84 -6.12 -2.62
CA CYS A 91 -4.46 -6.65 -3.93
C CYS A 91 -5.56 -7.58 -4.53
N ALA A 92 -6.27 -8.32 -3.68
CA ALA A 92 -7.35 -9.22 -4.10
C ALA A 92 -8.68 -8.49 -4.40
N SER A 93 -8.97 -7.38 -3.71
CA SER A 93 -10.21 -6.61 -3.87
C SER A 93 -10.18 -5.62 -5.03
N SER A 94 -9.00 -5.31 -5.57
CA SER A 94 -8.82 -4.46 -6.76
C SER A 94 -8.89 -5.26 -8.07
N CYS A 95 -9.19 -6.56 -8.02
CA CYS A 95 -9.59 -7.33 -9.19
C CYS A 95 -10.96 -6.84 -9.65
N PRO A 96 -11.12 -6.28 -10.87
CA PRO A 96 -12.44 -6.22 -11.47
C PRO A 96 -12.93 -7.67 -11.61
N SER A 97 -14.20 -7.89 -11.28
CA SER A 97 -14.88 -9.18 -11.46
C SER A 97 -14.76 -9.70 -12.88
#